data_AF-A0AAD8YH59-F1
#
_entry.id   AF-A0AAD8YH59-F1
#
_cell.length_a   1.000
_cell.length_b   1.000
_cell.length_c   1.000
_cell.angle_alpha   90.00
_cell.angle_beta   90.00
_cell.angle_gamma   90.00
#
_symmetry.space_group_name_H-M   'P 1'
#
loop_
_entity.id
_entity.type
_entity.pdbx_description
1 polymer ?
#
loop_
_entity_poly.entity_id
_entity_poly.type
_entity_poly.pdbx_seq_one_letter_code
_entity_poly.pdbx_strand_id
1 'polypeptide(L)'
;MISKRRRTCSPSSPLGSAMKKRVVLYRSTNIFLLLACHFLLSTLISTTINVGNIGIQLVEANQANDYYKELNVSKKAKEKEIKSAYRKLALKHHPDKFKPNPNYSDEKNEKLKTAHHDKFVKVSVAYDILSDEKKRKVYDKYGQNGLDALEKGMDPEEAGFGGGGGGGFGGGFNGFQGGGGGGHHGSHHSFNGGDAFKMFEQMFGGGGGGFGGGGDRSRGGGGAGGFPFEQMFGGMGGGGMGGQQGQRRQQQQQQAPPIFKKDDPSGVVPLGKAKFPDAKSKHAWLLLFYDKDNQQDATTQKYVSLAKQLSEVVLKKAKNAKNGMVFKVGAIDCSGEAMKFCQKKLGKNNDLPSFATVLNGSVNAVTDTEVIKNAKSLHDHTTDALIKLEGLIVNVNSVQHVQSRMLASSPTPGHPSIAILLLTDKYETSSLYASLAYRHRLDGFAAFGESRAKNLELAKKFQVKKYPQLIALIGSEEKVEQYQSEAMDGESLSKWLGKLSNKYFQKDTNRRSRHRR
;
A
#
# COMPACT_ATOMS: atom_id res chain seq x y z
N MET A 1 17.37 -30.64 -70.14
CA MET A 1 16.41 -31.63 -70.68
C MET A 1 16.12 -32.70 -69.63
N ILE A 2 14.94 -32.62 -69.00
CA ILE A 2 13.95 -33.70 -68.80
C ILE A 2 14.49 -35.17 -68.72
N SER A 3 14.36 -35.77 -67.50
CA SER A 3 13.52 -36.96 -67.19
C SER A 3 14.04 -38.41 -67.22
N LYS A 4 13.57 -39.16 -66.18
CA LYS A 4 13.21 -40.61 -66.10
C LYS A 4 14.37 -41.62 -66.07
N ARG A 5 14.28 -42.84 -65.54
CA ARG A 5 13.49 -43.63 -64.54
C ARG A 5 14.08 -45.07 -64.64
N ARG A 6 13.71 -45.96 -63.69
CA ARG A 6 13.78 -47.47 -63.67
C ARG A 6 14.98 -48.03 -62.89
N ARG A 7 14.87 -48.75 -61.74
CA ARG A 7 14.17 -50.03 -61.37
C ARG A 7 14.47 -51.15 -62.37
N THR A 8 14.87 -52.39 -62.06
CA THR A 8 15.15 -53.23 -60.88
C THR A 8 15.54 -54.60 -61.48
N CYS A 9 16.39 -55.41 -60.83
CA CYS A 9 16.33 -56.88 -60.93
C CYS A 9 17.10 -57.53 -59.75
N SER A 10 16.42 -58.43 -59.02
CA SER A 10 16.98 -59.45 -58.10
C SER A 10 17.36 -60.72 -58.92
N PRO A 11 17.93 -61.84 -58.39
CA PRO A 11 17.55 -62.58 -57.16
C PRO A 11 18.69 -63.18 -56.29
N SER A 12 18.29 -63.70 -55.12
CA SER A 12 19.00 -64.44 -54.05
C SER A 12 19.41 -65.88 -54.44
N SER A 13 20.28 -66.64 -53.73
CA SER A 13 20.16 -67.29 -52.38
C SER A 13 21.37 -68.26 -52.16
N PRO A 14 21.56 -69.07 -51.07
CA PRO A 14 21.23 -68.92 -49.62
C PRO A 14 22.23 -69.56 -48.57
N LEU A 15 21.93 -69.36 -47.25
CA LEU A 15 22.07 -70.22 -46.02
C LEU A 15 23.48 -70.60 -45.47
N GLY A 16 23.81 -70.68 -44.16
CA GLY A 16 23.11 -70.46 -42.88
C GLY A 16 23.82 -71.15 -41.66
N SER A 17 23.95 -70.40 -40.55
CA SER A 17 23.96 -70.79 -39.11
C SER A 17 25.13 -71.51 -38.38
N ALA A 18 25.20 -71.21 -37.07
CA ALA A 18 26.27 -71.33 -36.06
C ALA A 18 26.06 -72.43 -35.00
N MET A 19 27.08 -72.76 -34.16
CA MET A 19 26.94 -73.05 -32.70
C MET A 19 28.26 -73.41 -31.94
N LYS A 20 28.37 -72.84 -30.71
CA LYS A 20 28.91 -73.38 -29.42
C LYS A 20 30.42 -73.39 -29.05
N LYS A 21 30.63 -73.19 -27.73
CA LYS A 21 31.78 -72.63 -26.95
C LYS A 21 32.51 -73.67 -26.09
N ARG A 22 33.77 -73.40 -25.66
CA ARG A 22 34.40 -73.60 -24.31
C ARG A 22 35.88 -73.17 -24.38
N VAL A 23 36.42 -72.14 -23.70
CA VAL A 23 36.48 -71.74 -22.26
C VAL A 23 37.52 -72.53 -21.45
N VAL A 24 38.58 -71.84 -21.00
CA VAL A 24 39.30 -71.86 -19.70
C VAL A 24 40.81 -71.64 -19.92
N LEU A 25 41.29 -70.38 -19.77
CA LEU A 25 42.60 -69.97 -19.20
C LEU A 25 42.82 -68.45 -19.41
N TYR A 26 41.82 -67.64 -19.07
CA TYR A 26 41.97 -66.18 -18.92
C TYR A 26 40.97 -65.68 -17.87
N ARG A 27 41.01 -66.29 -16.68
CA ARG A 27 40.12 -66.01 -15.54
C ARG A 27 40.92 -66.10 -14.25
N SER A 28 41.69 -65.06 -13.94
CA SER A 28 42.08 -64.78 -12.55
C SER A 28 42.58 -63.35 -12.36
N THR A 29 43.31 -62.79 -13.33
CA THR A 29 43.95 -61.46 -13.18
C THR A 29 43.01 -60.26 -13.40
N ASN A 30 41.92 -60.42 -14.16
CA ASN A 30 40.98 -59.32 -14.43
C ASN A 30 39.91 -59.11 -13.34
N ILE A 31 39.64 -60.12 -12.50
CA ILE A 31 38.68 -59.96 -11.39
C ILE A 31 39.32 -59.16 -10.27
N PHE A 32 40.59 -59.39 -9.95
CA PHE A 32 41.31 -58.58 -8.96
C PHE A 32 41.44 -57.12 -9.41
N LEU A 33 41.67 -56.86 -10.70
CA LEU A 33 41.75 -55.50 -11.21
C LEU A 33 40.38 -54.78 -11.19
N LEU A 34 39.29 -55.50 -11.52
CA LEU A 34 37.93 -54.94 -11.47
C LEU A 34 37.43 -54.74 -10.03
N LEU A 35 37.74 -55.65 -9.11
CA LEU A 35 37.40 -55.51 -7.69
C LEU A 35 38.23 -54.41 -7.02
N ALA A 36 39.53 -54.29 -7.34
CA ALA A 36 40.35 -53.18 -6.89
C ALA A 36 39.85 -51.84 -7.43
N CYS A 37 39.41 -51.79 -8.69
CA CYS A 37 38.81 -50.59 -9.27
C CYS A 37 37.46 -50.25 -8.60
N HIS A 38 36.62 -51.23 -8.29
CA HIS A 38 35.37 -50.99 -7.58
C HIS A 38 35.58 -50.56 -6.13
N PHE A 39 36.62 -51.08 -5.46
CA PHE A 39 36.98 -50.70 -4.09
C PHE A 39 37.63 -49.32 -4.04
N LEU A 40 38.46 -48.96 -5.02
CA LEU A 40 39.00 -47.61 -5.17
C LEU A 40 37.91 -46.60 -5.56
N LEU A 41 36.95 -46.99 -6.40
CA LEU A 41 35.82 -46.13 -6.75
C LEU A 41 34.86 -45.96 -5.56
N SER A 42 34.59 -47.00 -4.76
CA SER A 42 33.73 -46.88 -3.58
C SER A 42 34.38 -46.11 -2.43
N THR A 43 35.70 -46.19 -2.28
CA THR A 43 36.46 -45.37 -1.31
C THR A 43 36.62 -43.94 -1.79
N LEU A 44 36.79 -43.67 -3.10
CA LEU A 44 36.73 -42.32 -3.68
C LEU A 44 35.33 -41.70 -3.57
N ILE A 45 34.27 -42.47 -3.80
CA ILE A 45 32.88 -42.01 -3.62
C ILE A 45 32.60 -41.78 -2.12
N SER A 46 33.06 -42.66 -1.21
CA SER A 46 32.89 -42.44 0.23
C SER A 46 33.73 -41.27 0.77
N THR A 47 34.93 -41.03 0.25
CA THR A 47 35.76 -39.87 0.65
C THR A 47 35.27 -38.57 0.01
N THR A 48 34.70 -38.59 -1.18
CA THR A 48 34.03 -37.40 -1.76
C THR A 48 32.67 -37.13 -1.11
N ILE A 49 31.93 -38.14 -0.67
CA ILE A 49 30.74 -37.98 0.17
C ILE A 49 31.12 -37.56 1.59
N ASN A 50 32.25 -38.00 2.16
CA ASN A 50 32.71 -37.53 3.48
C ASN A 50 33.34 -36.14 3.42
N VAL A 51 34.12 -35.78 2.40
CA VAL A 51 34.61 -34.40 2.21
C VAL A 51 33.45 -33.47 1.79
N GLY A 52 32.45 -34.00 1.09
CA GLY A 52 31.15 -33.36 0.86
C GLY A 52 30.34 -33.18 2.14
N ASN A 53 30.29 -34.18 3.04
CA ASN A 53 29.59 -34.09 4.32
C ASN A 53 30.34 -33.25 5.35
N ILE A 54 31.68 -33.23 5.35
CA ILE A 54 32.51 -32.34 6.18
C ILE A 54 32.43 -30.90 5.64
N GLY A 55 32.35 -30.72 4.31
CA GLY A 55 32.09 -29.44 3.67
C GLY A 55 30.65 -28.93 3.81
N ILE A 56 29.68 -29.83 4.03
CA ILE A 56 28.28 -29.50 4.33
C ILE A 56 28.06 -29.28 5.84
N GLN A 57 28.81 -29.98 6.72
CA GLN A 57 28.76 -29.75 8.18
C GLN A 57 29.50 -28.48 8.63
N LEU A 58 30.46 -27.95 7.86
CA LEU A 58 31.10 -26.66 8.18
C LEU A 58 30.25 -25.43 7.79
N VAL A 59 29.16 -25.60 7.02
CA VAL A 59 28.20 -24.52 6.72
C VAL A 59 26.99 -24.54 7.66
N GLU A 60 26.75 -25.65 8.37
CA GLU A 60 25.63 -25.79 9.31
C GLU A 60 25.94 -25.32 10.74
N ALA A 61 27.18 -24.92 11.04
CA ALA A 61 27.56 -24.34 12.33
C ALA A 61 27.33 -22.80 12.44
N ASN A 62 26.52 -22.23 11.55
CA ASN A 62 25.94 -20.88 11.68
C ASN A 62 24.41 -20.90 11.41
N GLN A 63 23.75 -22.02 11.69
CA GLN A 63 22.29 -22.19 11.64
C GLN A 63 21.65 -21.72 12.96
N ALA A 64 21.86 -20.46 13.31
CA ALA A 64 21.02 -19.75 14.27
C ALA A 64 20.28 -18.65 13.51
N ASN A 65 19.04 -18.94 13.13
CA ASN A 65 17.97 -18.00 12.75
C ASN A 65 18.36 -16.81 11.85
N ASP A 66 18.65 -17.05 10.57
CA ASP A 66 18.77 -15.93 9.62
C ASP A 66 17.37 -15.37 9.29
N TYR A 67 16.97 -14.27 9.94
CA TYR A 67 15.65 -13.65 9.74
C TYR A 67 15.39 -13.23 8.28
N TYR A 68 16.45 -12.95 7.50
CA TYR A 68 16.29 -12.66 6.07
C TYR A 68 15.89 -13.91 5.28
N LYS A 69 16.39 -15.09 5.67
CA LYS A 69 15.99 -16.37 5.06
C LYS A 69 14.56 -16.75 5.45
N GLU A 70 14.15 -16.51 6.69
CA GLU A 70 12.77 -16.75 7.15
C GLU A 70 11.73 -15.94 6.36
N LEU A 71 12.06 -14.69 5.99
CA LEU A 71 11.23 -13.86 5.11
C LEU A 71 11.49 -14.09 3.62
N ASN A 72 12.44 -14.93 3.24
CA ASN A 72 12.88 -15.18 1.87
C ASN A 72 13.23 -13.89 1.10
N VAL A 73 14.02 -13.02 1.73
CA VAL A 73 14.48 -11.73 1.19
C VAL A 73 16.00 -11.60 1.27
N SER A 74 16.59 -10.76 0.42
CA SER A 74 18.02 -10.46 0.49
C SER A 74 18.36 -9.59 1.71
N LYS A 75 19.58 -9.70 2.25
CA LYS A 75 20.09 -8.77 3.29
C LYS A 75 20.05 -7.30 2.86
N LYS A 76 20.12 -7.03 1.54
CA LYS A 76 20.00 -5.69 0.94
C LYS A 76 18.54 -5.25 0.69
N ALA A 77 17.55 -6.04 1.11
CA ALA A 77 16.15 -5.76 0.85
C ALA A 77 15.69 -4.45 1.49
N LYS A 78 14.88 -3.70 0.73
CA LYS A 78 14.25 -2.46 1.21
C LYS A 78 13.07 -2.79 2.12
N GLU A 79 12.72 -1.88 3.03
CA GLU A 79 11.60 -2.04 3.97
C GLU A 79 10.29 -2.45 3.27
N LYS A 80 10.01 -1.90 2.08
CA LYS A 80 8.84 -2.27 1.27
C LYS A 80 8.82 -3.74 0.84
N GLU A 81 9.99 -4.31 0.53
CA GLU A 81 10.14 -5.71 0.11
C GLU A 81 9.97 -6.63 1.32
N ILE A 82 10.58 -6.29 2.45
CA ILE A 82 10.44 -6.99 3.75
C ILE A 82 8.97 -7.05 4.15
N LYS A 83 8.28 -5.90 4.14
CA LYS A 83 6.85 -5.81 4.44
C LYS A 83 6.00 -6.63 3.46
N SER A 84 6.35 -6.62 2.17
CA SER A 84 5.61 -7.41 1.18
C SER A 84 5.82 -8.91 1.32
N ALA A 85 7.02 -9.35 1.72
CA ALA A 85 7.34 -10.75 1.92
C ALA A 85 6.63 -11.30 3.16
N TYR A 86 6.67 -10.56 4.28
CA TYR A 86 5.91 -10.88 5.49
C TYR A 86 4.42 -11.05 5.19
N ARG A 87 3.80 -10.12 4.47
CA ARG A 87 2.37 -10.25 4.11
C ARG A 87 2.03 -11.56 3.40
N LYS A 88 2.88 -11.98 2.45
CA LYS A 88 2.65 -13.21 1.67
C LYS A 88 2.79 -14.46 2.54
N LEU A 89 3.80 -14.49 3.41
CA LEU A 89 4.08 -15.63 4.28
C LEU A 89 3.08 -15.73 5.44
N ALA A 90 2.70 -14.59 6.05
CA ALA A 90 1.71 -14.54 7.11
C ALA A 90 0.33 -15.03 6.64
N LEU A 91 -0.11 -14.63 5.43
CA LEU A 91 -1.35 -15.14 4.83
C LEU A 91 -1.29 -16.64 4.51
N LYS A 92 -0.09 -17.17 4.19
CA LYS A 92 0.11 -18.59 3.86
C LYS A 92 0.13 -19.46 5.13
N HIS A 93 0.70 -18.94 6.20
CA HIS A 93 0.93 -19.65 7.46
C HIS A 93 -0.09 -19.30 8.57
N HIS A 94 -1.15 -18.54 8.27
CA HIS A 94 -2.22 -18.25 9.22
C HIS A 94 -2.92 -19.54 9.71
N PRO A 95 -3.20 -19.73 11.01
CA PRO A 95 -3.81 -20.95 11.56
C PRO A 95 -5.11 -21.35 10.84
N ASP A 96 -5.95 -20.38 10.47
CA ASP A 96 -7.21 -20.64 9.74
C ASP A 96 -7.01 -21.18 8.32
N LYS A 97 -5.78 -21.10 7.77
CA LYS A 97 -5.44 -21.67 6.46
C LYS A 97 -4.94 -23.10 6.56
N PHE A 98 -4.68 -23.62 7.76
CA PHE A 98 -4.30 -25.00 7.94
C PHE A 98 -5.49 -25.92 7.63
N LYS A 99 -5.30 -26.85 6.70
CA LYS A 99 -6.27 -27.90 6.39
C LYS A 99 -5.62 -29.25 6.72
N PRO A 100 -6.20 -30.07 7.61
CA PRO A 100 -5.69 -31.40 7.88
C PRO A 100 -5.79 -32.26 6.61
N ASN A 101 -4.82 -33.16 6.41
CA ASN A 101 -4.81 -34.07 5.28
C ASN A 101 -5.54 -35.36 5.69
N PRO A 102 -6.62 -35.76 5.00
CA PRO A 102 -7.35 -36.99 5.33
C PRO A 102 -6.52 -38.27 5.12
N ASN A 103 -5.39 -38.21 4.41
CA ASN A 103 -4.50 -39.35 4.18
C ASN A 103 -3.40 -39.50 5.25
N TYR A 104 -3.39 -38.67 6.28
CA TYR A 104 -2.42 -38.72 7.38
C TYR A 104 -3.11 -39.08 8.69
N SER A 105 -2.40 -39.79 9.57
CA SER A 105 -2.87 -40.05 10.93
C SER A 105 -3.08 -38.74 11.69
N ASP A 106 -3.96 -38.77 12.70
CA ASP A 106 -4.26 -37.60 13.54
C ASP A 106 -3.00 -37.02 14.17
N GLU A 107 -2.10 -37.87 14.66
CA GLU A 107 -0.79 -37.47 15.21
C GLU A 107 0.07 -36.71 14.19
N LYS A 108 0.04 -37.15 12.92
CA LYS A 108 0.81 -36.49 11.85
C LYS A 108 0.17 -35.16 11.44
N ASN A 109 -1.16 -35.08 11.44
CA ASN A 109 -1.89 -33.83 11.21
C ASN A 109 -1.65 -32.82 12.34
N GLU A 110 -1.58 -33.28 13.59
CA GLU A 110 -1.24 -32.45 14.74
C GLU A 110 0.19 -31.90 14.63
N LYS A 111 1.18 -32.75 14.33
CA LYS A 111 2.57 -32.31 14.08
C LYS A 111 2.67 -31.27 12.95
N LEU A 112 1.90 -31.44 11.88
CA LEU A 112 1.84 -30.48 10.77
C LEU A 112 1.19 -29.16 11.18
N LYS A 113 0.16 -29.20 12.04
CA LYS A 113 -0.50 -28.01 12.59
C LYS A 113 0.48 -27.21 13.46
N THR A 114 1.23 -27.87 14.33
CA THR A 114 2.27 -27.25 15.16
C THR A 114 3.37 -26.63 14.30
N ALA A 115 3.90 -27.36 13.31
CA ALA A 115 4.91 -26.83 12.40
C ALA A 115 4.40 -25.65 11.54
N HIS A 116 3.09 -25.60 11.25
CA HIS A 116 2.45 -24.50 10.54
C HIS A 116 2.34 -23.25 11.42
N HIS A 117 1.96 -23.43 12.69
CA HIS A 117 1.96 -22.38 13.70
C HIS A 117 3.37 -21.84 13.98
N ASP A 118 4.36 -22.72 14.17
CA ASP A 118 5.75 -22.34 14.45
C ASP A 118 6.32 -21.47 13.31
N LYS A 119 5.99 -21.80 12.06
CA LYS A 119 6.39 -20.98 10.91
C LYS A 119 5.76 -19.59 10.93
N PHE A 120 4.49 -19.48 11.34
CA PHE A 120 3.84 -18.18 11.49
C PHE A 120 4.50 -17.30 12.56
N VAL A 121 4.85 -17.91 13.70
CA VAL A 121 5.56 -17.21 14.78
C VAL A 121 6.94 -16.76 14.31
N LYS A 122 7.74 -17.65 13.69
CA LYS A 122 9.08 -17.33 13.16
C LYS A 122 9.08 -16.20 12.12
N VAL A 123 8.13 -16.24 11.18
CA VAL A 123 7.96 -15.20 10.16
C VAL A 123 7.60 -13.85 10.79
N SER A 124 6.84 -13.85 11.88
CA SER A 124 6.44 -12.62 12.59
C SER A 124 7.57 -12.04 13.42
N VAL A 125 8.36 -12.88 14.10
CA VAL A 125 9.59 -12.48 14.80
C VAL A 125 10.58 -11.85 13.82
N ALA A 126 10.78 -12.50 12.66
CA ALA A 126 11.67 -11.99 11.63
C ALA A 126 11.24 -10.61 11.12
N TYR A 127 9.93 -10.39 10.98
CA TYR A 127 9.40 -9.09 10.57
C TYR A 127 9.55 -8.02 11.67
N ASP A 128 9.32 -8.34 12.94
CA ASP A 128 9.50 -7.40 14.05
C ASP A 128 10.94 -6.85 14.09
N ILE A 129 11.93 -7.74 13.95
CA ILE A 129 13.35 -7.38 14.01
C ILE A 129 13.78 -6.61 12.75
N LEU A 130 13.37 -7.06 11.56
CA LEU A 130 13.83 -6.47 10.29
C LEU A 130 13.05 -5.21 9.88
N SER A 131 11.88 -4.95 10.47
CA SER A 131 11.09 -3.75 10.18
C SER A 131 11.52 -2.53 10.98
N ASP A 132 12.06 -2.71 12.18
CA ASP A 132 12.63 -1.62 12.98
C ASP A 132 14.10 -1.37 12.58
N GLU A 133 14.41 -0.15 12.15
CA GLU A 133 15.75 0.23 11.71
C GLU A 133 16.80 0.08 12.81
N LYS A 134 16.44 0.29 14.08
CA LYS A 134 17.35 0.12 15.22
C LYS A 134 17.65 -1.35 15.47
N LYS A 135 16.62 -2.19 15.58
CA LYS A 135 16.77 -3.65 15.77
C LYS A 135 17.50 -4.30 14.60
N ARG A 136 17.21 -3.88 13.36
CA ARG A 136 17.89 -4.36 12.16
C ARG A 136 19.38 -4.02 12.16
N LYS A 137 19.76 -2.80 12.55
CA LYS A 137 21.19 -2.41 12.64
C LYS A 137 21.93 -3.22 13.69
N VAL A 138 21.32 -3.45 14.85
CA VAL A 138 21.90 -4.29 15.92
C VAL A 138 22.06 -5.72 15.45
N TYR A 139 21.04 -6.30 14.83
CA TYR A 139 21.09 -7.64 14.25
C TYR A 139 22.14 -7.77 13.14
N ASP A 140 22.25 -6.79 12.25
CA ASP A 140 23.22 -6.78 11.15
C ASP A 140 24.67 -6.66 11.66
N LYS A 141 24.90 -6.00 12.81
CA LYS A 141 26.23 -5.77 13.41
C LYS A 141 26.66 -6.87 14.38
N TYR A 142 25.75 -7.40 15.20
CA TYR A 142 26.06 -8.29 16.33
C TYR A 142 25.28 -9.62 16.31
N GLY A 143 24.42 -9.84 15.33
CA GLY A 143 23.59 -11.05 15.24
C GLY A 143 22.54 -11.14 16.35
N GLN A 144 22.09 -12.36 16.65
CA GLN A 144 21.07 -12.62 17.67
C GLN A 144 21.54 -12.21 19.08
N ASN A 145 22.83 -12.38 19.38
CA ASN A 145 23.41 -12.00 20.68
C ASN A 145 23.26 -10.51 21.00
N GLY A 146 23.32 -9.64 19.98
CA GLY A 146 23.10 -8.20 20.17
C GLY A 146 21.64 -7.84 20.43
N LEU A 147 20.70 -8.63 19.90
CA LEU A 147 19.28 -8.45 20.19
C LEU A 147 18.96 -8.86 21.63
N ASP A 148 19.55 -9.94 22.12
CA ASP A 148 19.38 -10.40 23.50
C ASP A 148 19.95 -9.39 24.52
N ALA A 149 21.04 -8.70 24.17
CA ALA A 149 21.59 -7.61 24.98
C ALA A 149 20.66 -6.39 25.01
N LEU A 150 20.10 -6.02 23.85
CA LEU A 150 19.12 -4.95 23.73
C LEU A 150 17.83 -5.26 24.52
N GLU A 151 17.39 -6.52 24.55
CA GLU A 151 16.24 -6.97 25.33
C GLU A 151 16.49 -6.94 26.85
N LYS A 152 17.74 -7.12 27.28
CA LYS A 152 18.17 -6.99 28.69
C LYS A 152 18.43 -5.53 29.11
N GLY A 153 18.17 -4.56 28.24
CA GLY A 153 18.34 -3.13 28.53
C GLY A 153 19.80 -2.67 28.60
N MET A 154 20.73 -3.46 28.04
CA MET A 154 22.15 -3.09 27.93
C MET A 154 22.42 -2.54 26.53
N ASP A 155 23.15 -1.43 26.44
CA ASP A 155 23.57 -0.92 25.13
C ASP A 155 24.56 -1.91 24.49
N PRO A 156 24.29 -2.42 23.27
CA PRO A 156 25.16 -3.42 22.62
C PRO A 156 26.58 -2.93 22.35
N GLU A 157 26.77 -1.61 22.39
CA GLU A 157 28.07 -0.93 22.24
C GLU A 157 28.85 -0.87 23.58
N GLU A 158 28.15 -0.89 24.72
CA GLU A 158 28.71 -0.97 26.07
C GLU A 158 28.92 -2.42 26.55
N ALA A 159 28.16 -3.38 26.02
CA ALA A 159 28.21 -4.80 26.39
C ALA A 159 29.45 -5.57 25.87
N GLY A 160 30.46 -4.88 25.33
CA GLY A 160 31.77 -5.47 25.02
C GLY A 160 31.83 -6.38 23.78
N PHE A 161 30.84 -6.37 22.90
CA PHE A 161 30.82 -7.21 21.68
C PHE A 161 31.68 -6.68 20.52
N GLY A 162 32.64 -5.78 20.80
CA GLY A 162 33.56 -5.19 19.84
C GLY A 162 35.00 -5.66 20.02
N GLY A 163 35.37 -6.80 19.41
CA GLY A 163 36.77 -7.26 19.37
C GLY A 163 36.87 -8.75 19.08
N GLY A 164 37.56 -9.13 18.00
CA GLY A 164 37.52 -10.48 17.42
C GLY A 164 38.07 -11.63 18.26
N GLY A 165 37.72 -12.85 17.82
CA GLY A 165 38.41 -14.10 18.18
C GLY A 165 37.63 -15.04 19.09
N GLY A 166 37.31 -16.23 18.54
CA GLY A 166 36.89 -17.50 19.14
C GLY A 166 36.67 -17.66 20.65
N GLY A 167 35.59 -18.38 21.00
CA GLY A 167 35.42 -19.02 22.30
C GLY A 167 33.95 -19.06 22.73
N GLY A 168 33.35 -20.24 22.70
CA GLY A 168 31.90 -20.42 22.81
C GLY A 168 31.30 -20.32 24.20
N PHE A 169 29.98 -20.24 24.25
CA PHE A 169 29.13 -20.91 25.23
C PHE A 169 27.82 -21.28 24.56
N GLY A 170 27.53 -22.59 24.51
CA GLY A 170 26.25 -23.15 24.14
C GLY A 170 25.33 -23.30 25.36
N GLY A 171 24.02 -23.27 25.10
CA GLY A 171 22.95 -23.49 26.08
C GLY A 171 22.10 -22.23 26.28
N GLY A 172 20.78 -22.23 26.15
CA GLY A 172 19.86 -23.33 25.92
C GLY A 172 18.49 -22.76 25.57
N PHE A 173 17.78 -23.50 24.72
CA PHE A 173 16.36 -23.39 24.51
C PHE A 173 15.67 -23.92 25.76
N ASN A 174 15.24 -23.07 26.69
CA ASN A 174 14.37 -23.45 27.79
C ASN A 174 13.57 -22.23 28.27
N GLY A 175 12.28 -22.21 27.92
CA GLY A 175 11.33 -21.18 28.32
C GLY A 175 9.88 -21.57 28.02
N PHE A 176 9.57 -22.86 28.13
CA PHE A 176 8.21 -23.37 28.22
C PHE A 176 8.15 -24.19 29.51
N GLN A 177 7.12 -23.94 30.34
CA GLN A 177 6.78 -24.62 31.62
C GLN A 177 7.21 -23.90 32.94
N GLY A 178 6.22 -23.29 33.62
CA GLY A 178 6.04 -23.46 35.07
C GLY A 178 6.31 -22.27 36.02
N GLY A 179 5.24 -21.70 36.58
CA GLY A 179 5.15 -21.42 38.03
C GLY A 179 5.54 -20.05 38.58
N GLY A 180 4.53 -19.22 38.89
CA GLY A 180 4.37 -18.53 40.17
C GLY A 180 5.25 -17.32 40.53
N GLY A 181 4.59 -16.15 40.67
CA GLY A 181 4.84 -15.23 41.79
C GLY A 181 5.57 -13.91 41.51
N GLY A 182 4.91 -12.80 41.87
CA GLY A 182 5.55 -11.57 42.39
C GLY A 182 6.11 -10.59 41.36
N GLY A 183 5.43 -9.46 41.18
CA GLY A 183 5.72 -8.48 40.13
C GLY A 183 6.84 -7.49 40.44
N HIS A 184 7.37 -6.87 39.39
CA HIS A 184 8.04 -5.56 39.37
C HIS A 184 7.85 -4.97 37.95
N HIS A 185 7.57 -3.67 37.88
CA HIS A 185 7.35 -2.92 36.63
C HIS A 185 8.67 -2.74 35.86
N GLY A 186 8.85 -3.53 34.82
CA GLY A 186 9.83 -3.34 33.75
C GLY A 186 9.25 -3.97 32.49
N SER A 187 9.20 -3.23 31.38
CA SER A 187 8.54 -3.66 30.14
C SER A 187 9.33 -4.79 29.46
N HIS A 188 9.16 -6.02 29.94
CA HIS A 188 9.67 -7.24 29.30
C HIS A 188 8.73 -7.63 28.15
N HIS A 189 9.17 -7.41 26.90
CA HIS A 189 8.45 -7.87 25.71
C HIS A 189 9.04 -9.20 25.21
N SER A 190 8.72 -10.31 25.87
CA SER A 190 8.92 -11.63 25.24
C SER A 190 7.88 -11.83 24.13
N PHE A 191 8.32 -11.80 22.87
CA PHE A 191 7.45 -11.95 21.70
C PHE A 191 6.90 -13.38 21.62
N ASN A 192 5.59 -13.56 21.84
CA ASN A 192 4.93 -14.88 21.77
C ASN A 192 4.00 -14.99 20.55
N GLY A 193 3.45 -16.18 20.30
CA GLY A 193 2.48 -16.43 19.23
C GLY A 193 1.26 -15.52 19.29
N GLY A 194 0.82 -15.10 20.48
CA GLY A 194 -0.23 -14.08 20.65
C GLY A 194 0.15 -12.69 20.13
N ASP A 195 1.41 -12.29 20.24
CA ASP A 195 1.91 -11.00 19.73
C ASP A 195 2.10 -11.04 18.21
N ALA A 196 2.49 -12.21 17.67
CA ALA A 196 2.49 -12.47 16.23
C ALA A 196 1.08 -12.29 15.62
N PHE A 197 0.02 -12.76 16.31
CA PHE A 197 -1.36 -12.55 15.89
C PHE A 197 -1.78 -11.08 15.97
N LYS A 198 -1.49 -10.38 17.07
CA LYS A 198 -1.80 -8.95 17.20
C LYS A 198 -1.06 -8.10 16.16
N MET A 199 0.19 -8.44 15.83
CA MET A 199 0.97 -7.77 14.80
C MET A 199 0.36 -7.99 13.40
N PHE A 200 -0.10 -9.21 13.12
CA PHE A 200 -0.83 -9.53 11.90
C PHE A 200 -2.17 -8.79 11.85
N GLU A 201 -2.96 -8.83 12.93
CA GLU A 201 -4.21 -8.08 13.05
C GLU A 201 -3.98 -6.57 12.93
N GLN A 202 -2.91 -6.01 13.48
CA GLN A 202 -2.58 -4.59 13.29
C GLN A 202 -2.23 -4.28 11.83
N MET A 203 -1.60 -5.22 11.12
CA MET A 203 -1.26 -5.06 9.69
C MET A 203 -2.44 -5.32 8.74
N PHE A 204 -3.35 -6.22 9.09
CA PHE A 204 -4.42 -6.73 8.23
C PHE A 204 -5.85 -6.41 8.72
N GLY A 205 -6.09 -6.41 10.03
CA GLY A 205 -7.35 -6.07 10.71
C GLY A 205 -7.44 -4.61 11.21
N GLY A 206 -6.31 -3.92 11.35
CA GLY A 206 -6.21 -2.49 11.63
C GLY A 206 -6.17 -1.71 10.34
N GLY A 207 -7.27 -1.00 10.02
CA GLY A 207 -7.41 -0.24 8.79
C GLY A 207 -6.25 0.75 8.55
N GLY A 208 -5.30 0.40 7.67
CA GLY A 208 -4.34 1.37 7.15
C GLY A 208 -3.01 0.84 6.62
N GLY A 209 -2.89 0.68 5.30
CA GLY A 209 -1.63 1.00 4.60
C GLY A 209 -1.17 0.06 3.47
N GLY A 210 -1.11 0.61 2.24
CA GLY A 210 -0.42 0.03 1.07
C GLY A 210 -1.25 0.14 -0.20
N PHE A 211 -1.23 1.26 -0.93
CA PHE A 211 -0.33 1.49 -2.08
C PHE A 211 -0.30 0.34 -3.09
N GLY A 212 -1.13 0.48 -4.12
CA GLY A 212 -1.07 -0.25 -5.39
C GLY A 212 -1.72 0.62 -6.44
N GLY A 213 -0.95 1.52 -7.04
CA GLY A 213 -1.37 2.29 -8.20
C GLY A 213 -1.13 1.51 -9.48
N GLY A 214 -2.17 1.47 -10.31
CA GLY A 214 -2.11 1.59 -11.77
C GLY A 214 -1.39 0.50 -12.57
N GLY A 215 -2.16 -0.31 -13.29
CA GLY A 215 -1.66 -1.21 -14.32
C GLY A 215 -2.79 -1.91 -15.07
N ASP A 216 -3.28 -1.24 -16.10
CA ASP A 216 -4.25 -1.65 -17.12
C ASP A 216 -4.04 -3.08 -17.66
N ARG A 217 -5.09 -3.91 -17.65
CA ARG A 217 -5.34 -4.94 -18.68
C ARG A 217 -6.84 -5.16 -18.84
N SER A 218 -7.41 -4.43 -19.79
CA SER A 218 -8.53 -4.95 -20.58
C SER A 218 -8.12 -6.25 -21.28
N ARG A 219 -8.76 -7.37 -20.95
CA ARG A 219 -9.01 -8.47 -21.89
C ARG A 219 -10.22 -9.27 -21.41
N GLY A 220 -11.26 -9.27 -22.24
CA GLY A 220 -12.56 -9.86 -21.92
C GLY A 220 -12.60 -11.39 -21.93
N GLY A 221 -13.81 -11.90 -21.69
CA GLY A 221 -14.21 -13.26 -22.02
C GLY A 221 -14.54 -14.13 -20.80
N GLY A 222 -15.84 -14.19 -20.49
CA GLY A 222 -16.61 -15.41 -20.18
C GLY A 222 -16.16 -16.34 -19.05
N GLY A 223 -17.12 -16.64 -18.16
CA GLY A 223 -17.28 -18.00 -17.63
C GLY A 223 -17.05 -18.18 -16.13
N ALA A 224 -18.17 -18.44 -15.45
CA ALA A 224 -18.34 -19.38 -14.34
C ALA A 224 -17.66 -19.12 -12.98
N GLY A 225 -18.52 -18.94 -11.97
CA GLY A 225 -18.33 -19.54 -10.65
C GLY A 225 -17.61 -18.68 -9.60
N GLY A 226 -18.39 -18.02 -8.73
CA GLY A 226 -17.83 -17.34 -7.56
C GLY A 226 -18.91 -16.79 -6.65
N PHE A 227 -19.63 -17.68 -5.95
CA PHE A 227 -20.54 -17.31 -4.86
C PHE A 227 -19.76 -16.66 -3.71
N PRO A 228 -20.30 -15.63 -3.04
CA PRO A 228 -19.66 -15.04 -1.87
C PRO A 228 -19.76 -15.96 -0.65
N PHE A 229 -18.66 -15.93 0.10
CA PHE A 229 -18.27 -16.65 1.33
C PHE A 229 -19.27 -16.63 2.51
N GLU A 230 -20.44 -16.01 2.38
CA GLU A 230 -21.39 -15.76 3.47
C GLU A 230 -22.39 -16.90 3.73
N GLN A 231 -22.48 -17.91 2.84
CA GLN A 231 -23.55 -18.91 2.88
C GLN A 231 -23.11 -20.36 3.18
N MET A 232 -21.88 -20.58 3.64
CA MET A 232 -21.34 -21.92 3.95
C MET A 232 -21.23 -22.22 5.47
N PHE A 233 -21.70 -21.32 6.34
CA PHE A 233 -21.68 -21.49 7.81
C PHE A 233 -23.08 -21.67 8.42
N GLY A 234 -24.03 -22.21 7.66
CA GLY A 234 -25.40 -22.46 8.12
C GLY A 234 -25.78 -23.93 8.06
N GLY A 235 -25.44 -24.69 9.10
CA GLY A 235 -26.13 -25.94 9.41
C GLY A 235 -25.27 -27.21 9.43
N MET A 236 -25.06 -27.78 10.63
CA MET A 236 -25.29 -29.20 10.94
C MET A 236 -24.85 -29.55 12.36
N GLY A 237 -25.76 -30.21 13.10
CA GLY A 237 -25.47 -31.10 14.25
C GLY A 237 -25.20 -30.41 15.59
N GLY A 238 -25.78 -30.80 16.72
CA GLY A 238 -26.61 -31.96 17.08
C GLY A 238 -26.92 -31.83 18.58
N GLY A 239 -28.07 -32.37 19.01
CA GLY A 239 -28.58 -32.21 20.37
C GLY A 239 -27.75 -32.92 21.45
N GLY A 240 -27.94 -32.51 22.70
CA GLY A 240 -27.42 -33.26 23.84
C GLY A 240 -27.32 -32.47 25.15
N MET A 241 -28.36 -32.62 25.98
CA MET A 241 -28.37 -32.57 27.45
C MET A 241 -28.04 -31.27 28.21
N GLY A 242 -28.87 -31.05 29.23
CA GLY A 242 -28.89 -29.87 30.08
C GLY A 242 -27.94 -29.94 31.26
N GLY A 243 -27.70 -28.75 31.81
CA GLY A 243 -26.96 -28.51 33.02
C GLY A 243 -27.03 -27.02 33.33
N GLN A 244 -27.92 -26.66 34.24
CA GLN A 244 -27.99 -25.32 34.81
C GLN A 244 -26.66 -24.99 35.50
N GLN A 245 -25.88 -24.08 34.92
CA GLN A 245 -24.84 -23.36 35.66
C GLN A 245 -24.62 -21.98 35.02
N GLY A 246 -24.61 -20.96 35.88
CA GLY A 246 -24.82 -19.56 35.55
C GLY A 246 -23.94 -19.02 34.43
N GLN A 247 -24.59 -18.56 33.36
CA GLN A 247 -23.97 -17.70 32.37
C GLN A 247 -23.73 -16.32 32.99
N ARG A 248 -22.53 -16.12 33.55
CA ARG A 248 -21.85 -14.84 33.37
C ARG A 248 -21.68 -14.66 31.87
N ARG A 249 -22.64 -14.00 31.22
CA ARG A 249 -22.45 -13.37 29.92
C ARG A 249 -21.25 -12.43 30.08
N GLN A 250 -20.07 -12.90 29.71
CA GLN A 250 -19.04 -12.01 29.20
C GLN A 250 -19.66 -11.33 28.00
N GLN A 251 -20.16 -10.11 28.20
CA GLN A 251 -20.34 -9.16 27.11
C GLN A 251 -18.93 -8.96 26.52
N GLN A 252 -18.54 -9.80 25.57
CA GLN A 252 -17.73 -9.31 24.47
C GLN A 252 -18.52 -8.12 23.94
N GLN A 253 -18.03 -6.91 24.20
CA GLN A 253 -18.51 -5.71 23.53
C GLN A 253 -18.38 -6.01 22.04
N GLN A 254 -19.49 -6.42 21.42
CA GLN A 254 -19.61 -6.48 19.98
C GLN A 254 -19.51 -5.04 19.52
N GLN A 255 -18.29 -4.61 19.24
CA GLN A 255 -18.05 -3.28 18.68
C GLN A 255 -18.88 -3.18 17.42
N ALA A 256 -19.69 -2.12 17.32
CA ALA A 256 -20.53 -1.91 16.15
C ALA A 256 -19.66 -1.97 14.88
N PRO A 257 -20.15 -2.61 13.80
CA PRO A 257 -19.41 -2.68 12.55
C PRO A 257 -19.20 -1.28 11.98
N PRO A 258 -18.13 -1.03 11.22
CA PRO A 258 -17.89 0.28 10.62
C PRO A 258 -18.97 0.61 9.57
N ILE A 259 -19.53 1.82 9.65
CA ILE A 259 -20.57 2.32 8.73
C ILE A 259 -20.05 2.40 7.29
N PHE A 260 -18.86 2.98 7.10
CA PHE A 260 -18.23 3.15 5.80
C PHE A 260 -17.05 2.20 5.65
N LYS A 261 -17.08 1.40 4.60
CA LYS A 261 -15.98 0.49 4.23
C LYS A 261 -15.10 1.12 3.16
N LYS A 262 -13.86 0.66 3.04
CA LYS A 262 -12.91 1.21 2.06
C LYS A 262 -13.38 1.05 0.61
N ASP A 263 -14.09 -0.03 0.32
CA ASP A 263 -14.62 -0.36 -1.00
C ASP A 263 -16.13 -0.07 -1.08
N ASP A 264 -16.63 0.87 -0.27
CA ASP A 264 -18.04 1.26 -0.26
C ASP A 264 -18.44 1.87 -1.63
N PRO A 265 -19.49 1.35 -2.29
CA PRO A 265 -19.90 1.81 -3.61
C PRO A 265 -20.39 3.26 -3.63
N SER A 266 -20.75 3.84 -2.47
CA SER A 266 -21.12 5.25 -2.36
C SER A 266 -19.97 6.20 -2.69
N GLY A 267 -18.71 5.73 -2.61
CA GLY A 267 -17.52 6.55 -2.86
C GLY A 267 -17.14 7.49 -1.72
N VAL A 268 -17.83 7.41 -0.58
CA VAL A 268 -17.42 8.08 0.66
C VAL A 268 -16.15 7.44 1.18
N VAL A 269 -15.09 8.23 1.35
CA VAL A 269 -13.78 7.70 1.75
C VAL A 269 -13.69 7.64 3.29
N PRO A 270 -13.58 6.45 3.91
CA PRO A 270 -13.32 6.38 5.35
C PRO A 270 -11.89 6.84 5.66
N LEU A 271 -11.76 7.77 6.59
CA LEU A 271 -10.51 8.38 7.02
C LEU A 271 -10.31 8.18 8.52
N GLY A 272 -9.06 7.93 8.90
CA GLY A 272 -8.60 7.96 10.29
C GLY A 272 -7.57 9.06 10.50
N LYS A 273 -7.11 9.22 11.75
CA LYS A 273 -6.14 10.25 12.18
C LYS A 273 -4.91 10.36 11.25
N ALA A 274 -4.34 9.23 10.83
CA ALA A 274 -3.14 9.20 9.98
C ALA A 274 -3.37 9.68 8.53
N LYS A 275 -4.61 9.63 8.05
CA LYS A 275 -4.99 10.03 6.68
C LYS A 275 -5.84 11.30 6.66
N PHE A 276 -5.91 12.00 7.79
CA PHE A 276 -6.67 13.23 7.88
C PHE A 276 -6.12 14.26 6.88
N PRO A 277 -6.98 14.96 6.11
CA PRO A 277 -6.52 15.94 5.13
C PRO A 277 -5.79 17.10 5.82
N ASP A 278 -4.52 17.29 5.48
CA ASP A 278 -3.69 18.38 5.97
C ASP A 278 -3.55 19.49 4.91
N ALA A 279 -2.73 20.50 5.21
CA ALA A 279 -2.41 21.58 4.27
C ALA A 279 -1.77 21.07 2.96
N LYS A 280 -1.20 19.85 2.95
CA LYS A 280 -0.58 19.23 1.77
C LYS A 280 -1.58 18.45 0.90
N SER A 281 -2.83 18.29 1.35
CA SER A 281 -3.86 17.60 0.59
C SER A 281 -4.09 18.28 -0.77
N LYS A 282 -4.00 17.50 -1.85
CA LYS A 282 -4.28 17.98 -3.22
C LYS A 282 -5.76 18.26 -3.47
N HIS A 283 -6.65 17.71 -2.65
CA HIS A 283 -8.09 17.87 -2.80
C HIS A 283 -8.68 18.65 -1.63
N ALA A 284 -9.70 19.45 -1.93
CA ALA A 284 -10.64 19.92 -0.95
C ALA A 284 -11.49 18.74 -0.45
N TRP A 285 -11.89 18.78 0.82
CA TRP A 285 -12.67 17.71 1.43
C TRP A 285 -13.92 18.26 2.11
N LEU A 286 -15.01 17.52 2.01
CA LEU A 286 -16.11 17.59 2.96
C LEU A 286 -16.12 16.28 3.75
N LEU A 287 -16.01 16.40 5.08
CA LEU A 287 -15.90 15.27 5.98
C LEU A 287 -17.14 15.17 6.86
N LEU A 288 -17.71 13.97 6.96
CA LEU A 288 -18.69 13.61 7.98
C LEU A 288 -17.96 13.05 9.20
N PHE A 289 -18.10 13.69 10.34
CA PHE A 289 -17.69 13.17 11.64
C PHE A 289 -18.91 12.50 12.28
N TYR A 290 -18.78 11.25 12.70
CA TYR A 290 -19.89 10.49 13.26
C TYR A 290 -19.41 9.57 14.38
N ASP A 291 -20.34 9.12 15.21
CA ASP A 291 -20.10 8.07 16.19
C ASP A 291 -20.76 6.77 15.72
N LYS A 292 -19.98 5.70 15.55
CA LYS A 292 -20.52 4.40 15.12
C LYS A 292 -21.36 3.72 16.20
N ASP A 293 -21.20 4.10 17.46
CA ASP A 293 -21.95 3.48 18.56
C ASP A 293 -23.40 4.01 18.56
N ASN A 294 -23.63 5.20 17.97
CA ASN A 294 -24.93 5.81 17.77
C ASN A 294 -25.56 5.49 16.40
N GLN A 295 -25.20 4.36 15.77
CA GLN A 295 -25.73 3.97 14.45
C GLN A 295 -27.26 3.87 14.36
N GLN A 296 -27.93 3.58 15.47
CA GLN A 296 -29.39 3.44 15.54
C GLN A 296 -30.11 4.79 15.67
N ASP A 297 -29.39 5.87 15.98
CA ASP A 297 -29.96 7.20 16.07
C ASP A 297 -30.38 7.71 14.68
N ALA A 298 -31.61 8.22 14.60
CA ALA A 298 -32.20 8.77 13.37
C ALA A 298 -31.35 9.91 12.79
N THR A 299 -30.70 10.70 13.64
CA THR A 299 -29.82 11.80 13.20
C THR A 299 -28.59 11.23 12.51
N THR A 300 -27.91 10.26 13.12
CA THR A 300 -26.74 9.60 12.51
C THR A 300 -27.10 8.96 11.16
N GLN A 301 -28.24 8.28 11.05
CA GLN A 301 -28.69 7.69 9.78
C GLN A 301 -28.98 8.75 8.70
N LYS A 302 -29.59 9.87 9.08
CA LYS A 302 -29.83 11.01 8.18
C LYS A 302 -28.52 11.57 7.63
N TYR A 303 -27.51 11.79 8.47
CA TYR A 303 -26.23 12.35 8.02
C TYR A 303 -25.44 11.35 7.15
N VAL A 304 -25.46 10.07 7.51
CA VAL A 304 -24.83 9.00 6.72
C VAL A 304 -25.45 8.89 5.33
N SER A 305 -26.79 8.86 5.24
CA SER A 305 -27.49 8.82 3.95
C SER A 305 -27.20 10.07 3.10
N LEU A 306 -27.16 11.24 3.74
CA LEU A 306 -26.84 12.50 3.09
C LEU A 306 -25.40 12.51 2.53
N ALA A 307 -24.43 11.99 3.27
CA ALA A 307 -23.04 11.85 2.79
C ALA A 307 -22.92 10.93 1.58
N LYS A 308 -23.66 9.81 1.58
CA LYS A 308 -23.70 8.87 0.43
C LYS A 308 -24.31 9.54 -0.80
N GLN A 309 -25.46 10.20 -0.65
CA GLN A 309 -26.11 10.95 -1.73
C GLN A 309 -25.21 12.04 -2.31
N LEU A 310 -24.54 12.80 -1.44
CA LEU A 310 -23.59 13.84 -1.86
C LEU A 310 -22.42 13.25 -2.66
N SER A 311 -21.83 12.17 -2.17
CA SER A 311 -20.71 11.51 -2.87
C SER A 311 -21.13 11.05 -4.26
N GLU A 312 -22.32 10.48 -4.42
CA GLU A 312 -22.86 10.14 -5.73
C GLU A 312 -23.02 11.37 -6.64
N VAL A 313 -23.56 12.48 -6.12
CA VAL A 313 -23.74 13.73 -6.90
C VAL A 313 -22.38 14.24 -7.38
N VAL A 314 -21.38 14.27 -6.50
CA VAL A 314 -20.01 14.70 -6.82
C VAL A 314 -19.39 13.79 -7.87
N LEU A 315 -19.51 12.47 -7.72
CA LEU A 315 -18.95 11.50 -8.66
C LEU A 315 -19.66 11.51 -10.02
N LYS A 316 -20.99 11.64 -10.06
CA LYS A 316 -21.77 11.81 -11.30
C LYS A 316 -21.34 13.07 -12.04
N LYS A 317 -21.20 14.20 -11.33
CA LYS A 317 -20.69 15.45 -11.91
C LYS A 317 -19.25 15.30 -12.40
N ALA A 318 -18.39 14.60 -11.67
CA ALA A 318 -16.99 14.38 -12.07
C ALA A 318 -16.85 13.50 -13.33
N LYS A 319 -17.72 12.50 -13.50
CA LYS A 319 -17.75 11.63 -14.70
C LYS A 319 -18.21 12.37 -15.95
N ASN A 320 -19.04 13.40 -15.79
CA ASN A 320 -19.33 14.32 -16.89
C ASN A 320 -18.04 15.10 -17.17
N ALA A 321 -17.29 14.71 -18.20
CA ALA A 321 -15.94 15.19 -18.52
C ALA A 321 -15.76 16.71 -18.33
N LYS A 322 -16.80 17.50 -18.62
CA LYS A 322 -16.84 18.96 -18.50
C LYS A 322 -16.60 19.54 -17.09
N ASN A 323 -16.83 18.80 -16.00
CA ASN A 323 -16.89 19.41 -14.66
C ASN A 323 -15.74 19.01 -13.72
N GLY A 324 -15.07 17.88 -13.97
CA GLY A 324 -14.01 17.36 -13.10
C GLY A 324 -14.44 17.16 -11.64
N MET A 325 -13.55 16.61 -10.81
CA MET A 325 -13.84 16.41 -9.39
C MET A 325 -13.49 17.69 -8.60
N VAL A 326 -14.52 18.34 -8.05
CA VAL A 326 -14.36 19.62 -7.32
C VAL A 326 -13.78 19.41 -5.92
N PHE A 327 -14.31 18.44 -5.17
CA PHE A 327 -13.86 18.05 -3.83
C PHE A 327 -14.11 16.56 -3.61
N LYS A 328 -13.59 16.01 -2.51
CA LYS A 328 -13.84 14.62 -2.09
C LYS A 328 -14.75 14.58 -0.87
N VAL A 329 -15.59 13.55 -0.80
CA VAL A 329 -16.43 13.28 0.37
C VAL A 329 -15.75 12.18 1.20
N GLY A 330 -15.55 12.44 2.48
CA GLY A 330 -14.97 11.49 3.42
C GLY A 330 -15.81 11.36 4.69
N ALA A 331 -15.51 10.34 5.48
CA ALA A 331 -16.13 10.13 6.78
C ALA A 331 -15.08 9.71 7.83
N ILE A 332 -15.24 10.19 9.05
CA ILE A 332 -14.37 9.91 10.19
C ILE A 332 -15.24 9.34 11.31
N ASP A 333 -14.88 8.13 11.73
CA ASP A 333 -15.42 7.52 12.94
C ASP A 333 -14.73 8.12 14.16
N CYS A 334 -15.52 8.72 15.02
CA CYS A 334 -15.07 9.38 16.23
C CYS A 334 -15.21 8.52 17.48
N SER A 335 -15.78 7.31 17.40
CA SER A 335 -15.98 6.43 18.57
C SER A 335 -14.68 6.13 19.34
N GLY A 336 -14.85 5.81 20.64
CA GLY A 336 -13.75 5.40 21.51
C GLY A 336 -12.60 6.43 21.60
N GLU A 337 -11.38 5.97 21.34
CA GLU A 337 -10.16 6.81 21.47
C GLU A 337 -10.08 7.95 20.43
N ALA A 338 -10.84 7.87 19.34
CA ALA A 338 -10.86 8.89 18.30
C ALA A 338 -11.63 10.15 18.71
N MET A 339 -12.47 10.09 19.76
CA MET A 339 -13.31 11.22 20.20
C MET A 339 -12.48 12.47 20.49
N LYS A 340 -11.35 12.32 21.20
CA LYS A 340 -10.44 13.42 21.53
C LYS A 340 -9.88 14.10 20.28
N PHE A 341 -9.59 13.31 19.24
CA PHE A 341 -9.10 13.84 17.97
C PHE A 341 -10.20 14.62 17.23
N CYS A 342 -11.41 14.05 17.16
CA CYS A 342 -12.55 14.70 16.51
C CYS A 342 -12.93 16.02 17.19
N GLN A 343 -13.06 16.04 18.51
CA GLN A 343 -13.36 17.25 19.29
C GLN A 343 -12.28 18.33 19.10
N LYS A 344 -10.99 17.94 19.04
CA LYS A 344 -9.90 18.88 18.75
C LYS A 344 -10.01 19.50 17.35
N LYS A 345 -10.54 18.77 16.37
CA LYS A 345 -10.67 19.22 14.98
C LYS A 345 -11.93 20.02 14.72
N LEU A 346 -13.07 19.59 15.26
CA LEU A 346 -14.34 20.29 15.12
C LEU A 346 -14.45 21.50 16.05
N GLY A 347 -13.74 21.50 17.17
CA GLY A 347 -13.94 22.46 18.25
C GLY A 347 -14.98 21.97 19.27
N LYS A 348 -14.92 22.51 20.49
CA LYS A 348 -15.67 22.02 21.66
C LYS A 348 -17.20 22.16 21.56
N ASN A 349 -17.70 22.99 20.63
CA ASN A 349 -19.13 23.34 20.54
C ASN A 349 -19.87 22.60 19.42
N ASN A 350 -19.24 21.60 18.78
CA ASN A 350 -19.82 20.87 17.66
C ASN A 350 -20.09 19.42 18.06
N ASP A 351 -21.36 19.09 18.19
CA ASP A 351 -21.82 17.74 18.50
C ASP A 351 -21.75 16.83 17.28
N LEU A 352 -21.65 15.51 17.53
CA LEU A 352 -21.70 14.49 16.49
C LEU A 352 -23.15 14.05 16.26
N PRO A 353 -23.55 13.72 15.01
CA PRO A 353 -22.77 13.80 13.78
C PRO A 353 -22.66 15.23 13.23
N SER A 354 -21.53 15.56 12.58
CA SER A 354 -21.30 16.90 12.01
C SER A 354 -20.55 16.85 10.69
N PHE A 355 -20.93 17.71 9.74
CA PHE A 355 -20.16 17.93 8.52
C PHE A 355 -19.14 19.04 8.74
N ALA A 356 -17.94 18.91 8.17
CA ALA A 356 -16.98 20.00 8.10
C ALA A 356 -16.24 20.02 6.76
N THR A 357 -15.99 21.23 6.28
CA THR A 357 -15.10 21.44 5.13
C THR A 357 -13.65 21.45 5.62
N VAL A 358 -12.75 20.82 4.86
CA VAL A 358 -11.31 20.86 5.12
C VAL A 358 -10.59 21.44 3.92
N LEU A 359 -10.12 22.69 4.10
CA LEU A 359 -9.44 23.49 3.10
C LEU A 359 -8.11 23.98 3.68
N ASN A 360 -7.02 23.72 2.98
CA ASN A 360 -5.66 24.03 3.42
C ASN A 360 -5.31 23.53 4.83
N GLY A 361 -5.91 22.41 5.25
CA GLY A 361 -5.74 21.83 6.59
C GLY A 361 -6.59 22.47 7.69
N SER A 362 -7.25 23.58 7.40
CA SER A 362 -8.24 24.22 8.28
C SER A 362 -9.56 23.48 8.19
N VAL A 363 -10.18 23.23 9.35
CA VAL A 363 -11.45 22.53 9.48
C VAL A 363 -12.52 23.55 9.84
N ASN A 364 -13.55 23.66 9.02
CA ASN A 364 -14.70 24.54 9.28
C ASN A 364 -15.96 23.70 9.35
N ALA A 365 -16.54 23.59 10.55
CA ALA A 365 -17.79 22.88 10.76
C ALA A 365 -18.95 23.58 10.02
N VAL A 366 -19.83 22.79 9.41
CA VAL A 366 -21.06 23.26 8.78
C VAL A 366 -22.14 23.20 9.85
N THR A 367 -22.53 24.35 10.36
CA THR A 367 -23.54 24.47 11.44
C THR A 367 -24.91 24.91 10.92
N ASP A 368 -24.99 25.41 9.67
CA ASP A 368 -26.23 25.89 9.07
C ASP A 368 -27.14 24.72 8.69
N THR A 369 -28.31 24.66 9.32
CA THR A 369 -29.33 23.63 9.09
C THR A 369 -29.92 23.67 7.69
N GLU A 370 -29.98 24.84 7.04
CA GLU A 370 -30.46 24.95 5.66
C GLU A 370 -29.46 24.34 4.67
N VAL A 371 -28.17 24.40 4.99
CA VAL A 371 -27.12 23.71 4.22
C VAL A 371 -27.24 22.20 4.38
N ILE A 372 -27.47 21.71 5.60
CA ILE A 372 -27.53 20.27 5.93
C ILE A 372 -28.87 19.62 5.51
N LYS A 373 -29.78 20.38 4.88
CA LYS A 373 -31.08 19.90 4.45
C LYS A 373 -31.01 18.84 3.34
N ASN A 374 -30.11 18.99 2.38
CA ASN A 374 -30.00 18.10 1.23
C ASN A 374 -28.61 18.12 0.58
N ALA A 375 -28.32 17.10 -0.24
CA ALA A 375 -27.01 16.91 -0.84
C ALA A 375 -26.61 18.04 -1.81
N LYS A 376 -27.59 18.69 -2.47
CA LYS A 376 -27.32 19.82 -3.37
C LYS A 376 -26.85 21.03 -2.57
N SER A 377 -27.54 21.39 -1.49
CA SER A 377 -27.15 22.50 -0.61
C SER A 377 -25.75 22.31 -0.03
N LEU A 378 -25.41 21.10 0.44
CA LEU A 378 -24.06 20.77 0.91
C LEU A 378 -23.01 20.88 -0.20
N HIS A 379 -23.33 20.38 -1.41
CA HIS A 379 -22.46 20.51 -2.57
C HIS A 379 -22.16 21.97 -2.88
N ASP A 380 -23.19 22.81 -2.93
CA ASP A 380 -23.09 24.21 -3.31
C ASP A 380 -22.32 25.00 -2.24
N HIS A 381 -22.60 24.76 -0.95
CA HIS A 381 -21.85 25.33 0.18
C HIS A 381 -20.35 24.95 0.12
N THR A 382 -20.03 23.68 -0.11
CA THR A 382 -18.62 23.22 -0.18
C THR A 382 -17.90 23.84 -1.39
N THR A 383 -18.60 23.95 -2.51
CA THR A 383 -18.06 24.56 -3.74
C THR A 383 -17.80 26.04 -3.53
N ASP A 384 -18.73 26.75 -2.90
CA ASP A 384 -18.61 28.17 -2.58
C ASP A 384 -17.47 28.44 -1.59
N ALA A 385 -17.33 27.61 -0.55
CA ALA A 385 -16.20 27.69 0.39
C ALA A 385 -14.85 27.52 -0.31
N LEU A 386 -14.76 26.65 -1.32
CA LEU A 386 -13.56 26.49 -2.13
C LEU A 386 -13.28 27.73 -3.01
N ILE A 387 -14.30 28.27 -3.67
CA ILE A 387 -14.18 29.44 -4.56
C ILE A 387 -13.77 30.68 -3.77
N LYS A 388 -14.32 30.85 -2.56
CA LYS A 388 -14.03 31.97 -1.66
C LYS A 388 -12.73 31.81 -0.88
N LEU A 389 -11.96 30.74 -1.12
CA LEU A 389 -10.68 30.56 -0.47
C LEU A 389 -9.72 31.70 -0.86
N GLU A 390 -9.28 32.45 0.14
CA GLU A 390 -8.43 33.62 -0.06
C GLU A 390 -7.12 33.26 -0.75
N GLY A 391 -6.72 34.08 -1.72
CA GLY A 391 -5.47 33.90 -2.48
C GLY A 391 -5.45 32.71 -3.44
N LEU A 392 -6.54 31.93 -3.55
CA LEU A 392 -6.59 30.78 -4.46
C LEU A 392 -6.68 31.20 -5.93
N ILE A 393 -7.57 32.14 -6.24
CA ILE A 393 -7.77 32.71 -7.57
C ILE A 393 -7.75 34.23 -7.43
N VAL A 394 -6.82 34.87 -8.16
CA VAL A 394 -6.69 36.33 -8.19
C VAL A 394 -7.67 36.93 -9.19
N ASN A 395 -8.50 37.87 -8.76
CA ASN A 395 -9.37 38.61 -9.67
C ASN A 395 -8.57 39.70 -10.42
N VAL A 396 -8.68 39.71 -11.75
CA VAL A 396 -7.93 40.57 -12.66
C VAL A 396 -8.88 41.35 -13.56
N ASN A 397 -8.75 42.68 -13.54
CA ASN A 397 -9.57 43.60 -14.33
C ASN A 397 -8.75 44.43 -15.33
N SER A 398 -7.42 44.45 -15.20
CA SER A 398 -6.53 45.23 -16.06
C SER A 398 -5.19 44.52 -16.26
N VAL A 399 -4.41 44.96 -17.26
CA VAL A 399 -3.07 44.43 -17.51
C VAL A 399 -2.15 44.67 -16.30
N GLN A 400 -2.30 45.82 -15.63
CA GLN A 400 -1.53 46.14 -14.43
C GLN A 400 -1.84 45.17 -13.28
N HIS A 401 -3.07 44.67 -13.15
CA HIS A 401 -3.40 43.64 -12.15
C HIS A 401 -2.70 42.32 -12.45
N VAL A 402 -2.59 41.92 -13.72
CA VAL A 402 -1.83 40.72 -14.10
C VAL A 402 -0.38 40.86 -13.64
N GLN A 403 0.25 41.98 -13.98
CA GLN A 403 1.65 42.24 -13.64
C GLN A 403 1.86 42.31 -12.12
N SER A 404 1.10 43.16 -11.43
CA SER A 404 1.28 43.43 -10.00
C SER A 404 0.81 42.29 -9.09
N ARG A 405 -0.22 41.54 -9.47
CA ARG A 405 -0.86 40.53 -8.57
C ARG A 405 -0.56 39.09 -8.96
N MET A 406 -0.17 38.82 -10.20
CA MET A 406 0.12 37.45 -10.64
C MET A 406 1.60 37.24 -11.00
N LEU A 407 2.29 38.23 -11.56
CA LEU A 407 3.64 38.08 -12.10
C LEU A 407 4.74 38.78 -11.28
N ALA A 408 4.38 39.72 -10.39
CA ALA A 408 5.30 40.58 -9.65
C ALA A 408 6.34 39.84 -8.80
N SER A 409 6.00 38.64 -8.35
CA SER A 409 6.90 37.76 -7.61
C SER A 409 6.84 36.37 -8.22
N SER A 410 7.97 35.84 -8.70
CA SER A 410 8.03 34.44 -9.07
C SER A 410 7.78 33.60 -7.81
N PRO A 411 6.77 32.70 -7.83
CA PRO A 411 6.48 31.87 -6.66
C PRO A 411 7.64 30.94 -6.28
N THR A 412 8.63 30.73 -7.17
CA THR A 412 9.83 29.95 -6.89
C THR A 412 11.10 30.66 -7.37
N PRO A 413 12.10 30.89 -6.50
CA PRO A 413 13.37 31.53 -6.88
C PRO A 413 14.10 30.80 -8.01
N GLY A 414 14.44 31.53 -9.08
CA GLY A 414 15.17 31.00 -10.24
C GLY A 414 14.30 30.38 -11.34
N HIS A 415 12.97 30.48 -11.23
CA HIS A 415 12.03 30.11 -12.29
C HIS A 415 11.26 31.34 -12.79
N PRO A 416 10.83 31.38 -14.06
CA PRO A 416 9.98 32.47 -14.55
C PRO A 416 8.63 32.45 -13.82
N SER A 417 8.09 33.63 -13.52
CA SER A 417 6.70 33.76 -13.04
C SER A 417 5.75 33.21 -14.12
N ILE A 418 4.82 32.34 -13.74
CA ILE A 418 3.80 31.83 -14.65
C ILE A 418 2.44 32.23 -14.09
N ALA A 419 1.60 32.87 -14.91
CA ALA A 419 0.24 33.24 -14.57
C ALA A 419 -0.73 32.48 -15.48
N ILE A 420 -1.61 31.67 -14.90
CA ILE A 420 -2.71 31.01 -15.59
C ILE A 420 -3.95 31.90 -15.45
N LEU A 421 -4.34 32.58 -16.52
CA LEU A 421 -5.45 33.51 -16.54
C LEU A 421 -6.65 32.92 -17.29
N LEU A 422 -7.80 32.82 -16.62
CA LEU A 422 -9.08 32.48 -17.22
C LEU A 422 -9.82 33.77 -17.62
N LEU A 423 -10.04 33.98 -18.92
CA LEU A 423 -10.94 35.02 -19.42
C LEU A 423 -12.32 34.42 -19.64
N THR A 424 -13.33 34.93 -18.93
CA THR A 424 -14.71 34.45 -19.04
C THR A 424 -15.71 35.60 -19.18
N ASP A 425 -16.79 35.33 -19.89
CA ASP A 425 -17.97 36.16 -19.99
C ASP A 425 -18.93 35.99 -18.80
N LYS A 426 -18.67 35.01 -17.93
CA LYS A 426 -19.45 34.75 -16.72
C LYS A 426 -19.02 35.66 -15.56
N TYR A 427 -19.95 35.85 -14.62
CA TYR A 427 -19.71 36.57 -13.36
C TYR A 427 -19.29 35.65 -12.20
N GLU A 428 -19.47 34.34 -12.36
CA GLU A 428 -19.15 33.33 -11.35
C GLU A 428 -17.90 32.54 -11.74
N THR A 429 -17.07 32.24 -10.74
CA THR A 429 -15.92 31.36 -10.91
C THR A 429 -16.37 29.93 -11.18
N SER A 430 -15.78 29.32 -12.20
CA SER A 430 -16.02 27.90 -12.48
C SER A 430 -15.49 27.03 -11.34
N SER A 431 -16.34 26.15 -10.80
CA SER A 431 -15.95 25.17 -9.78
C SER A 431 -14.82 24.24 -10.25
N LEU A 432 -14.79 23.91 -11.54
CA LEU A 432 -13.69 23.15 -12.14
C LEU A 432 -12.37 23.93 -12.05
N TYR A 433 -12.39 25.22 -12.38
CA TYR A 433 -11.20 26.08 -12.35
C TYR A 433 -10.67 26.25 -10.92
N ALA A 434 -11.57 26.49 -9.96
CA ALA A 434 -11.21 26.52 -8.53
C ALA A 434 -10.60 25.19 -8.06
N SER A 435 -11.17 24.06 -8.46
CA SER A 435 -10.61 22.73 -8.12
C SER A 435 -9.21 22.50 -8.71
N LEU A 436 -8.95 23.07 -9.89
CA LEU A 436 -7.68 22.94 -10.60
C LEU A 436 -6.62 23.81 -9.93
N ALA A 437 -6.95 25.07 -9.66
CA ALA A 437 -6.11 25.98 -8.89
C ALA A 437 -5.73 25.37 -7.54
N TYR A 438 -6.72 24.79 -6.83
CA TYR A 438 -6.48 24.17 -5.52
C TYR A 438 -5.54 22.97 -5.58
N ARG A 439 -5.65 22.13 -6.62
CA ARG A 439 -4.75 20.99 -6.84
C ARG A 439 -3.30 21.40 -7.07
N HIS A 440 -3.10 22.52 -7.74
CA HIS A 440 -1.79 23.02 -8.14
C HIS A 440 -1.21 24.08 -7.21
N ARG A 441 -1.95 24.53 -6.18
CA ARG A 441 -1.52 25.57 -5.23
C ARG A 441 -0.17 25.29 -4.55
N LEU A 442 0.15 24.02 -4.33
CA LEU A 442 1.38 23.59 -3.65
C LEU A 442 2.54 23.33 -4.61
N ASP A 443 2.26 23.26 -5.91
CA ASP A 443 3.30 22.98 -6.90
C ASP A 443 4.21 24.19 -7.10
N GLY A 444 3.77 25.39 -6.71
CA GLY A 444 4.56 26.63 -6.76
C GLY A 444 4.97 27.08 -8.16
N PHE A 445 4.43 26.45 -9.21
CA PHE A 445 4.84 26.73 -10.58
C PHE A 445 4.07 27.90 -11.20
N ALA A 446 2.83 28.18 -10.77
CA ALA A 446 2.01 29.23 -11.36
C ALA A 446 0.99 29.84 -10.38
N ALA A 447 0.70 31.12 -10.58
CA ALA A 447 -0.44 31.82 -9.99
C ALA A 447 -1.70 31.63 -10.85
N PHE A 448 -2.86 31.48 -10.21
CA PHE A 448 -4.15 31.32 -10.90
C PHE A 448 -4.96 32.60 -10.76
N GLY A 449 -5.57 33.04 -11.85
CA GLY A 449 -6.35 34.26 -11.88
C GLY A 449 -7.47 34.21 -12.90
N GLU A 450 -8.43 35.10 -12.73
CA GLU A 450 -9.60 35.16 -13.59
C GLU A 450 -9.98 36.61 -13.91
N SER A 451 -10.51 36.80 -15.11
CA SER A 451 -11.16 38.04 -15.52
C SER A 451 -12.59 37.72 -15.95
N ARG A 452 -13.54 38.35 -15.28
CA ARG A 452 -14.98 38.10 -15.42
C ARG A 452 -15.62 39.13 -16.37
N ALA A 453 -16.88 38.89 -16.73
CA ALA A 453 -17.72 39.86 -17.44
C ALA A 453 -17.15 40.37 -18.78
N LYS A 454 -16.50 39.49 -19.56
CA LYS A 454 -16.01 39.76 -20.92
C LYS A 454 -15.14 41.03 -21.02
N ASN A 455 -13.96 40.97 -20.41
CA ASN A 455 -12.98 42.04 -20.46
C ASN A 455 -12.35 42.20 -21.87
N LEU A 456 -12.86 43.15 -22.64
CA LEU A 456 -12.41 43.41 -24.01
C LEU A 456 -10.98 43.95 -24.09
N GLU A 457 -10.50 44.65 -23.06
CA GLU A 457 -9.14 45.19 -23.02
C GLU A 457 -8.11 44.07 -22.93
N LEU A 458 -8.28 43.15 -21.97
CA LEU A 458 -7.42 41.99 -21.82
C LEU A 458 -7.51 41.06 -23.02
N ALA A 459 -8.70 40.87 -23.59
CA ALA A 459 -8.86 40.04 -24.77
C ALA A 459 -8.17 40.62 -26.00
N LYS A 460 -8.21 41.94 -26.21
CA LYS A 460 -7.44 42.60 -27.27
C LYS A 460 -5.94 42.45 -27.03
N LYS A 461 -5.46 42.71 -25.81
CA LYS A 461 -4.04 42.61 -25.44
C LYS A 461 -3.48 41.21 -25.68
N PHE A 462 -4.22 40.17 -25.30
CA PHE A 462 -3.77 38.77 -25.39
C PHE A 462 -4.31 38.02 -26.61
N GLN A 463 -4.92 38.73 -27.57
CA GLN A 463 -5.46 38.19 -28.82
C GLN A 463 -6.46 37.03 -28.60
N VAL A 464 -7.31 37.15 -27.58
CA VAL A 464 -8.36 36.19 -27.25
C VAL A 464 -9.61 36.50 -28.07
N LYS A 465 -10.01 35.56 -28.94
CA LYS A 465 -11.17 35.71 -29.84
C LYS A 465 -12.45 35.06 -29.32
N LYS A 466 -12.33 34.07 -28.43
CA LYS A 466 -13.44 33.27 -27.91
C LYS A 466 -13.43 33.28 -26.39
N TYR A 467 -14.61 33.07 -25.80
CA TYR A 467 -14.80 32.93 -24.37
C TYR A 467 -15.57 31.62 -24.09
N PRO A 468 -15.34 30.99 -22.93
CA PRO A 468 -14.21 31.21 -22.04
C PRO A 468 -12.89 30.76 -22.68
N GLN A 469 -11.78 31.42 -22.34
CA GLN A 469 -10.44 31.08 -22.82
C GLN A 469 -9.45 31.08 -21.68
N LEU A 470 -8.63 30.03 -21.63
CA LEU A 470 -7.52 29.92 -20.70
C LEU A 470 -6.22 30.29 -21.41
N ILE A 471 -5.41 31.13 -20.77
CA ILE A 471 -4.09 31.53 -21.27
C ILE A 471 -3.04 31.37 -20.16
N ALA A 472 -1.81 31.06 -20.56
CA ALA A 472 -0.64 31.04 -19.69
C ALA A 472 0.31 32.17 -20.11
N LEU A 473 0.60 33.06 -19.18
CA LEU A 473 1.55 34.16 -19.33
C LEU A 473 2.84 33.77 -18.63
N ILE A 474 3.96 33.89 -19.32
CA ILE A 474 5.28 33.43 -18.82
C ILE A 474 6.22 34.63 -18.76
N GLY A 475 6.85 34.83 -17.59
CA GLY A 475 7.77 35.95 -17.35
C GLY A 475 7.03 37.30 -17.28
N SER A 476 7.54 38.30 -17.99
CA SER A 476 7.02 39.67 -18.13
C SER A 476 5.88 39.82 -19.15
N GLU A 477 5.08 38.75 -19.39
CA GLU A 477 4.02 38.69 -20.42
C GLU A 477 4.53 38.63 -21.88
N GLU A 478 5.84 38.53 -22.11
CA GLU A 478 6.42 38.42 -23.47
C GLU A 478 5.95 37.17 -24.23
N LYS A 479 5.56 36.13 -23.49
CA LYS A 479 5.09 34.87 -24.06
C LYS A 479 3.73 34.49 -23.52
N VAL A 480 2.80 34.32 -24.45
CA VAL A 480 1.41 33.90 -24.20
C VAL A 480 1.18 32.55 -24.85
N GLU A 481 0.81 31.54 -24.06
CA GLU A 481 0.33 30.25 -24.56
C GLU A 481 -1.16 30.11 -24.31
N GLN A 482 -1.97 30.04 -25.36
CA GLN A 482 -3.41 29.83 -25.25
C GLN A 482 -3.72 28.32 -25.18
N TYR A 483 -4.73 27.96 -24.40
CA TYR A 483 -5.27 26.60 -24.38
C TYR A 483 -6.06 26.31 -25.67
N GLN A 484 -5.68 25.26 -26.40
CA GLN A 484 -6.18 24.98 -27.75
C GLN A 484 -7.19 23.83 -27.84
N SER A 485 -7.47 23.11 -26.75
CA SER A 485 -8.41 21.97 -26.81
C SER A 485 -9.85 22.45 -26.98
N GLU A 486 -10.65 21.67 -27.70
CA GLU A 486 -12.09 21.91 -27.88
C GLU A 486 -12.88 21.79 -26.57
N ALA A 487 -12.41 20.95 -25.64
CA ALA A 487 -13.05 20.73 -24.36
C ALA A 487 -12.25 21.37 -23.21
N MET A 488 -12.93 22.19 -22.40
CA MET A 488 -12.44 22.61 -21.08
C MET A 488 -12.84 21.58 -20.01
N ASP A 489 -12.36 20.34 -20.19
CA ASP A 489 -12.55 19.25 -19.24
C ASP A 489 -11.35 19.14 -18.27
N GLY A 490 -11.58 18.50 -17.12
CA GLY A 490 -10.56 18.42 -16.08
C GLY A 490 -9.30 17.65 -16.47
N GLU A 491 -9.40 16.68 -17.38
CA GLU A 491 -8.27 15.84 -17.80
C GLU A 491 -7.37 16.62 -18.77
N SER A 492 -7.96 17.20 -19.81
CA SER A 492 -7.26 18.00 -20.80
C SER A 492 -6.57 19.21 -20.17
N LEU A 493 -7.25 19.89 -19.23
CA LEU A 493 -6.65 20.99 -18.46
C LEU A 493 -5.46 20.53 -17.60
N SER A 494 -5.61 19.41 -16.87
CA SER A 494 -4.51 18.87 -16.05
C SER A 494 -3.31 18.47 -16.91
N LYS A 495 -3.55 17.87 -18.09
CA LYS A 495 -2.51 17.50 -19.04
C LYS A 495 -1.79 18.73 -19.62
N TRP A 496 -2.53 19.79 -19.93
CA TRP A 496 -1.96 21.04 -20.43
C TRP A 496 -1.10 21.74 -19.36
N LEU A 497 -1.59 21.86 -18.12
CA LEU A 497 -0.80 22.40 -17.01
C LEU A 497 0.45 21.57 -16.73
N GLY A 498 0.35 20.24 -16.80
CA GLY A 498 1.51 19.35 -16.68
C GLY A 498 2.57 19.60 -17.76
N LYS A 499 2.16 19.83 -19.01
CA LYS A 499 3.07 20.21 -20.11
C LYS A 499 3.74 21.56 -19.84
N LEU A 500 3.00 22.56 -19.37
CA LEU A 500 3.54 23.88 -19.02
C LEU A 500 4.56 23.79 -17.89
N SER A 501 4.22 23.09 -16.80
CA SER A 501 5.13 22.85 -15.68
C SER A 501 6.41 22.15 -16.14
N ASN A 502 6.31 21.09 -16.96
CA ASN A 502 7.50 20.39 -17.46
C ASN A 502 8.37 21.28 -18.37
N LYS A 503 7.75 22.12 -19.18
CA LYS A 503 8.44 22.97 -20.17
C LYS A 503 9.19 24.14 -19.52
N TYR A 504 8.58 24.78 -18.51
CA TYR A 504 9.06 26.04 -17.94
C TYR A 504 9.58 25.94 -16.50
N PHE A 505 9.18 24.89 -15.77
CA PHE A 505 9.50 24.73 -14.36
C PHE A 505 10.44 23.53 -14.09
N GLN A 506 10.15 22.34 -14.62
CA GLN A 506 10.95 21.14 -14.31
C GLN A 506 12.24 20.97 -15.13
N LYS A 507 12.47 21.80 -16.16
CA LYS A 507 13.66 21.65 -17.03
C LYS A 507 14.98 21.97 -16.32
N ASP A 508 14.95 22.69 -15.18
CA ASP A 508 16.15 23.06 -14.40
C ASP A 508 16.43 22.22 -13.16
N THR A 509 15.45 21.49 -12.62
CA THR A 509 15.72 20.55 -11.50
C THR A 509 16.63 19.40 -11.93
N ASN A 510 16.53 18.96 -13.20
CA ASN A 510 17.42 17.97 -13.81
C ASN A 510 18.81 18.53 -14.20
N ARG A 511 18.97 19.84 -14.38
CA ARG A 511 20.28 20.46 -14.59
C ARG A 511 21.03 20.63 -13.27
N ARG A 512 20.34 21.02 -12.19
CA ARG A 512 20.93 21.14 -10.85
C ARG A 512 21.33 19.80 -10.23
N SER A 513 20.63 18.70 -10.54
CA SER A 513 21.00 17.36 -10.06
C SER A 513 22.21 16.76 -10.80
N ARG A 514 22.51 17.21 -12.02
CA ARG A 514 23.70 16.80 -12.80
C ARG A 514 24.95 17.58 -12.44
N HIS A 515 24.84 18.77 -11.86
CA HIS A 515 25.98 19.55 -11.35
C HIS A 515 26.34 19.24 -9.89
N ARG A 516 25.53 18.42 -9.21
CA ARG A 516 25.78 17.94 -7.84
C ARG A 516 26.17 16.45 -7.79
N ARG A 517 26.48 15.83 -8.92
CA ARG A 517 26.96 14.45 -9.01
C ARG A 517 28.38 14.40 -9.52
#